data_AF-A0A800DF82-F1
#
_entry.id   AF-A0A800DF82-F1
#
_cell.length_a   1.000
_cell.length_b   1.000
_cell.length_c   1.000
_cell.angle_alpha   90.00
_cell.angle_beta   90.00
_cell.angle_gamma   90.00
#
_symmetry.space_group_name_H-M   'P 1'
#
loop_
_entity.id
_entity.type
_entity.pdbx_description
1 polymer ?
#
loop_
_entity_poly.entity_id
_entity_poly.type
_entity_poly.pdbx_seq_one_letter_code
_entity_poly.pdbx_strand_id
1 'polypeptide(L)'
;MRGRLEKVRTWREGPALNLSDVDAVVFDVDGVLVCVELSFPLVVVEVVGEYMRRKGARIEGSPMTFEDFLAFKRVGGFNSDWDLSLAAVLFFLAKRGLYGDDLRAWREAPPSLEEFLQEVKEEGGGLEGATKVLRRRLGPDFAKVEREWDREGVIGLFKETYAGRFCERIYGFKGSRNDDGYISREKLLVDLSLLRGLKMPKGVVTGRTRGETEVCFELLGLNGLFPEWAVLTHDDGVRKP
;
A
#
# COMPACT_ATOMS: atom_id res chain seq x y z
N MET A 1 22.45 -6.67 -12.21
CA MET A 1 22.02 -8.07 -12.05
C MET A 1 20.53 -8.08 -11.73
N ARG A 2 19.68 -8.55 -12.65
CA ARG A 2 18.23 -8.69 -12.41
C ARG A 2 18.01 -9.97 -11.61
N GLY A 3 17.83 -9.85 -10.30
CA GLY A 3 17.36 -10.96 -9.48
C GLY A 3 15.97 -11.36 -9.95
N ARG A 4 15.82 -12.58 -10.47
CA ARG A 4 14.50 -13.22 -10.61
C ARG A 4 13.96 -13.40 -9.20
N LEU A 5 12.99 -12.58 -8.81
CA LEU A 5 12.13 -12.89 -7.68
C LEU A 5 11.41 -14.18 -8.03
N GLU A 6 11.76 -15.27 -7.33
CA GLU A 6 10.96 -16.48 -7.39
C GLU A 6 9.56 -16.14 -6.90
N LYS A 7 8.55 -16.34 -7.76
CA LYS A 7 7.14 -16.22 -7.37
C LYS A 7 6.92 -17.18 -6.20
N VAL A 8 6.75 -16.64 -5.00
CA VAL A 8 6.27 -17.41 -3.85
C VAL A 8 4.87 -17.89 -4.21
N ARG A 9 4.79 -19.14 -4.63
CA ARG A 9 3.55 -19.81 -4.97
C ARG A 9 2.92 -20.32 -3.67
N THR A 10 2.07 -19.51 -3.04
CA THR A 10 1.26 -19.95 -1.90
C THR A 10 0.00 -20.64 -2.39
N TRP A 11 0.10 -21.87 -2.85
CA TRP A 11 -1.09 -22.74 -2.97
C TRP A 11 -1.02 -23.79 -1.86
N ARG A 12 -2.14 -24.00 -1.17
CA ARG A 12 -2.35 -25.26 -0.46
C ARG A 12 -2.87 -26.26 -1.48
N GLU A 13 -2.26 -27.43 -1.55
CA GLU A 13 -2.87 -28.56 -2.28
C GLU A 13 -4.19 -28.90 -1.57
N GLY A 14 -5.29 -28.51 -2.22
CA GLY A 14 -6.62 -29.00 -1.91
C GLY A 14 -6.88 -30.33 -2.61
N PRO A 15 -8.05 -30.95 -2.38
CA PRO A 15 -8.47 -32.11 -3.17
C PRO A 15 -8.46 -31.73 -4.66
N ALA A 16 -8.16 -32.71 -5.52
CA ALA A 16 -8.29 -32.53 -6.95
C ALA A 16 -9.74 -32.14 -7.28
N LEU A 17 -9.95 -30.88 -7.64
CA LEU A 17 -11.24 -30.34 -8.05
C LEU A 17 -11.28 -30.31 -9.58
N ASN A 18 -12.29 -30.94 -10.18
CA ASN A 18 -12.60 -30.64 -11.56
C ASN A 18 -13.36 -29.31 -11.61
N LEU A 19 -13.06 -28.47 -12.58
CA LEU A 19 -13.82 -27.22 -12.79
C LEU A 19 -15.31 -27.47 -13.08
N SER A 20 -15.69 -28.68 -13.49
CA SER A 20 -17.09 -29.09 -13.63
C SER A 20 -17.84 -29.16 -12.31
N ASP A 21 -17.12 -29.32 -11.19
CA ASP A 21 -17.67 -29.52 -9.85
C ASP A 21 -17.74 -28.19 -9.07
N VAL A 22 -17.45 -27.07 -9.74
CA VAL A 22 -17.38 -25.74 -9.16
C VAL A 22 -18.54 -24.89 -9.67
N ASP A 23 -19.41 -24.45 -8.76
CA ASP A 23 -20.57 -23.61 -9.09
C ASP A 23 -20.18 -22.17 -9.47
N ALA A 24 -19.12 -21.64 -8.88
CA ALA A 24 -18.65 -20.28 -9.12
C ALA A 24 -17.16 -20.10 -8.80
N VAL A 25 -16.54 -19.11 -9.45
CA VAL A 25 -15.14 -18.73 -9.17
C VAL A 25 -15.10 -17.28 -8.68
N VAL A 26 -14.50 -17.06 -7.52
CA VAL A 26 -14.31 -15.72 -6.94
C VAL A 26 -12.84 -15.38 -6.97
N PHE A 27 -12.52 -14.21 -7.51
CA PHE A 27 -11.16 -13.71 -7.64
C PHE A 27 -10.87 -12.62 -6.61
N ASP A 28 -9.65 -12.64 -6.08
CA ASP A 28 -9.04 -11.41 -5.58
C ASP A 28 -8.53 -10.56 -6.77
N VAL A 29 -8.36 -9.26 -6.58
CA VAL A 29 -7.73 -8.36 -7.56
C VAL A 29 -6.21 -8.39 -7.40
N ASP A 30 -5.71 -7.94 -6.24
CA ASP A 30 -4.28 -7.68 -6.05
C ASP A 30 -3.49 -8.98 -5.86
N GLY A 31 -2.47 -9.20 -6.70
CA GLY A 31 -1.67 -10.42 -6.69
C GLY A 31 -2.34 -11.63 -7.37
N VAL A 32 -3.61 -11.51 -7.78
CA VAL A 32 -4.35 -12.56 -8.51
C VAL A 32 -4.69 -12.10 -9.92
N LEU A 33 -5.57 -11.12 -10.10
CA LEU A 33 -5.90 -10.55 -11.41
C LEU A 33 -4.87 -9.49 -11.84
N VAL A 34 -4.36 -8.72 -10.89
CA VAL A 34 -3.58 -7.51 -11.11
C VAL A 34 -2.27 -7.54 -10.33
N CYS A 35 -1.18 -7.24 -11.02
CA CYS A 35 0.13 -7.03 -10.44
C CYS A 35 0.26 -5.58 -9.95
N VAL A 36 0.52 -5.41 -8.66
CA VAL A 36 0.66 -4.11 -7.99
C VAL A 36 2.08 -3.83 -7.50
N GLU A 37 3.06 -4.67 -7.86
CA GLU A 37 4.45 -4.58 -7.36
C GLU A 37 5.11 -3.22 -7.62
N LEU A 38 4.75 -2.57 -8.74
CA LEU A 38 5.25 -1.25 -9.12
C LEU A 38 4.23 -0.12 -8.88
N SER A 39 3.23 -0.36 -8.02
CA SER A 39 2.19 0.58 -7.63
C SER A 39 2.34 0.94 -6.14
N PHE A 40 1.51 0.37 -5.25
CA PHE A 40 1.48 0.71 -3.81
C PHE A 40 2.84 0.83 -3.12
N PRO A 41 3.82 -0.09 -3.29
CA PRO A 41 5.11 0.04 -2.61
C PRO A 41 5.84 1.35 -2.97
N LEU A 42 5.76 1.76 -4.24
CA LEU A 42 6.41 2.96 -4.72
C LEU A 42 5.62 4.22 -4.35
N VAL A 43 4.29 4.12 -4.21
CA VAL A 43 3.48 5.21 -3.63
C VAL A 43 3.95 5.51 -2.22
N VAL A 44 4.09 4.50 -1.35
CA VAL A 44 4.55 4.72 0.03
C VAL A 44 5.92 5.40 0.04
N VAL A 45 6.87 4.88 -0.75
CA VAL A 45 8.22 5.45 -0.86
C VAL A 45 8.17 6.91 -1.30
N GLU A 46 7.39 7.24 -2.33
CA GLU A 46 7.26 8.61 -2.82
C GLU A 46 6.58 9.53 -1.81
N VAL A 47 5.50 9.06 -1.16
CA VAL A 47 4.76 9.77 -0.12
C VAL A 47 5.67 10.17 1.03
N VAL A 48 6.53 9.25 1.52
CA VAL A 48 7.47 9.58 2.59
C VAL A 48 8.43 10.69 2.16
N GLY A 49 9.06 10.56 0.99
CA GLY A 49 9.99 11.58 0.50
C GLY A 49 9.33 12.94 0.28
N GLU A 50 8.17 12.96 -0.37
CA GLU A 50 7.38 14.17 -0.63
C GLU A 50 6.89 14.81 0.65
N TYR A 51 6.39 14.04 1.61
CA TYR A 51 5.95 14.57 2.89
C TYR A 51 7.09 15.23 3.67
N MET A 52 8.26 14.59 3.75
CA MET A 52 9.42 15.16 4.43
C MET A 52 9.84 16.49 3.77
N ARG A 53 9.83 16.56 2.43
CA ARG A 53 10.10 17.80 1.69
C ARG A 53 9.06 18.89 1.96
N ARG A 54 7.77 18.55 2.04
CA ARG A 54 6.70 19.49 2.43
C ARG A 54 6.86 20.03 3.84
N LYS A 55 7.51 19.27 4.74
CA LYS A 55 7.90 19.73 6.08
C LYS A 55 9.24 20.50 6.09
N GLY A 56 9.82 20.76 4.93
CA GLY A 56 11.01 21.59 4.76
C GLY A 56 12.33 20.83 4.75
N ALA A 57 12.32 19.49 4.74
CA ALA A 57 13.55 18.71 4.66
C ALA A 57 14.25 18.92 3.31
N ARG A 58 15.56 19.17 3.34
CA ARG A 58 16.40 19.37 2.15
C ARG A 58 17.04 18.05 1.71
N ILE A 59 16.22 17.14 1.22
CA ILE A 59 16.66 15.81 0.78
C ILE A 59 16.40 15.61 -0.71
N GLU A 60 17.27 14.83 -1.35
CA GLU A 60 17.02 14.29 -2.69
C GLU A 60 16.36 12.90 -2.58
N GLY A 61 15.25 12.71 -3.30
CA GLY A 61 14.52 11.45 -3.30
C GLY A 61 13.74 11.18 -2.00
N SER A 62 13.72 9.91 -1.58
CA SER A 62 13.01 9.44 -0.40
C SER A 62 13.99 8.82 0.62
N PRO A 63 13.81 9.07 1.93
CA PRO A 63 14.60 8.40 2.94
C PRO A 63 14.26 6.92 3.07
N MET A 64 13.04 6.54 2.66
CA MET A 64 12.54 5.17 2.61
C MET A 64 12.90 4.49 1.28
N THR A 65 13.24 3.20 1.32
CA THR A 65 13.44 2.37 0.13
C THR A 65 12.32 1.34 -0.07
N PHE A 66 12.38 0.60 -1.18
CA PHE A 66 11.47 -0.53 -1.41
C PHE A 66 11.72 -1.67 -0.40
N GLU A 67 12.97 -1.91 -0.03
CA GLU A 67 13.33 -2.90 0.99
C GLU A 67 12.76 -2.52 2.37
N ASP A 68 12.75 -1.23 2.70
CA ASP A 68 12.12 -0.72 3.92
C ASP A 68 10.61 -1.00 3.91
N PHE A 69 9.93 -0.75 2.79
CA PHE A 69 8.51 -1.10 2.62
C PHE A 69 8.26 -2.59 2.89
N LEU A 70 9.09 -3.48 2.33
CA LEU A 70 8.99 -4.91 2.57
C LEU A 70 9.24 -5.25 4.06
N ALA A 71 10.14 -4.53 4.74
CA ALA A 71 10.38 -4.71 6.16
C ALA A 71 9.14 -4.37 7.00
N PHE A 72 8.45 -3.25 6.70
CA PHE A 72 7.17 -2.92 7.33
C PHE A 72 6.12 -4.02 7.10
N LYS A 73 6.00 -4.54 5.88
CA LYS A 73 5.06 -5.64 5.56
C LYS A 73 5.37 -6.92 6.33
N ARG A 74 6.65 -7.23 6.60
CA ARG A 74 7.05 -8.40 7.39
C ARG A 74 6.67 -8.31 8.87
N VAL A 75 6.61 -7.11 9.43
CA VAL A 75 6.14 -6.92 10.82
C VAL A 75 4.65 -7.23 10.95
N GLY A 76 3.87 -6.86 9.93
CA GLY A 76 2.42 -7.05 9.94
C GLY A 76 1.69 -6.05 10.87
N GLY A 77 0.38 -6.22 11.01
CA GLY A 77 -0.49 -5.35 11.82
C GLY A 77 -0.87 -4.02 11.15
N PHE A 78 -0.37 -3.72 9.96
CA PHE A 78 -0.81 -2.58 9.15
C PHE A 78 -2.05 -2.99 8.36
N ASN A 79 -3.22 -2.43 8.69
CA ASN A 79 -4.48 -2.80 8.03
C ASN A 79 -4.54 -2.32 6.58
N SER A 80 -3.76 -1.29 6.24
CA SER A 80 -3.69 -0.69 4.92
C SER A 80 -2.30 -0.14 4.63
N ASP A 81 -2.02 0.14 3.35
CA ASP A 81 -0.82 0.90 2.97
C ASP A 81 -0.89 2.37 3.43
N TRP A 82 -2.07 2.88 3.81
CA TRP A 82 -2.20 4.17 4.49
C TRP A 82 -1.61 4.11 5.90
N ASP A 83 -1.94 3.08 6.68
CA ASP A 83 -1.37 2.86 8.03
C ASP A 83 0.16 2.73 7.97
N LEU A 84 0.66 2.00 6.96
CA LEU A 84 2.09 1.83 6.73
C LEU A 84 2.75 3.17 6.38
N SER A 85 2.16 3.95 5.48
CA SER A 85 2.64 5.29 5.11
C SER A 85 2.69 6.22 6.32
N LEU A 86 1.64 6.19 7.14
CA LEU A 86 1.55 6.95 8.39
C LEU A 86 2.68 6.60 9.35
N ALA A 87 2.95 5.30 9.57
CA ALA A 87 4.01 4.84 10.44
C ALA A 87 5.41 5.15 9.91
N ALA A 88 5.63 4.99 8.60
CA ALA A 88 6.89 5.32 7.96
C ALA A 88 7.19 6.83 8.04
N VAL A 89 6.20 7.68 7.75
CA VAL A 89 6.33 9.14 7.93
C VAL A 89 6.63 9.48 9.39
N LEU A 90 5.90 8.88 10.35
CA LEU A 90 6.14 9.12 11.77
C LEU A 90 7.58 8.75 12.18
N PHE A 91 8.08 7.62 11.71
CA PHE A 91 9.46 7.21 11.94
C PHE A 91 10.46 8.23 11.40
N PHE A 92 10.32 8.68 10.15
CA PHE A 92 11.26 9.65 9.57
C PHE A 92 11.12 11.07 10.15
N LEU A 93 9.93 11.48 10.61
CA LEU A 93 9.78 12.71 11.41
C LEU A 93 10.52 12.61 12.74
N ALA A 94 10.47 11.45 13.42
CA ALA A 94 11.25 11.21 14.63
C ALA A 94 12.75 11.26 14.35
N LYS A 95 13.23 10.63 13.27
CA LYS A 95 14.64 10.70 12.85
C LYS A 95 15.07 12.14 12.58
N ARG A 96 14.24 12.93 11.90
CA ARG A 96 14.48 14.35 11.67
C ARG A 96 14.54 15.16 12.97
N GLY A 97 13.63 14.92 13.90
CA GLY A 97 13.62 15.59 15.20
C GLY A 97 14.88 15.31 16.03
N LEU A 98 15.45 14.11 15.90
CA LEU A 98 16.67 13.70 16.60
C LEU A 98 17.95 14.18 15.93
N TYR A 99 17.98 14.21 14.59
CA TYR A 99 19.22 14.37 13.83
C TYR A 99 19.24 15.56 12.86
N GLY A 100 18.20 16.39 12.85
CA GLY A 100 18.05 17.48 11.89
C GLY A 100 17.87 16.97 10.45
N ASP A 101 18.20 17.79 9.45
CA ASP A 101 18.08 17.42 8.03
C ASP A 101 19.33 16.69 7.49
N ASP A 102 19.76 15.63 8.19
CA ASP A 102 20.84 14.73 7.76
C ASP A 102 20.27 13.37 7.33
N LEU A 103 20.11 13.19 6.02
CA LEU A 103 19.58 11.96 5.42
C LEU A 103 20.42 10.72 5.77
N ARG A 104 21.73 10.88 5.92
CA ARG A 104 22.62 9.77 6.29
C ARG A 104 22.33 9.35 7.73
N ALA A 105 22.20 10.32 8.64
CA ALA A 105 21.82 10.04 10.02
C ALA A 105 20.41 9.42 10.13
N TRP A 106 19.47 9.78 9.26
CA TRP A 106 18.14 9.15 9.27
C TRP A 106 18.18 7.66 8.92
N ARG A 107 19.18 7.22 8.16
CA ARG A 107 19.34 5.81 7.78
C ARG A 107 20.25 5.05 8.74
N GLU A 108 21.35 5.66 9.17
CA GLU A 108 22.43 4.97 9.89
C GLU A 108 22.35 5.12 11.41
N ALA A 109 21.85 6.26 11.93
CA ALA A 109 21.85 6.49 13.36
C ALA A 109 20.80 5.59 14.06
N PRO A 110 20.92 5.31 15.35
CA PRO A 110 19.88 4.62 16.11
C PRO A 110 18.57 5.45 16.28
N PRO A 111 17.42 4.83 16.54
CA PRO A 111 17.16 3.46 16.15
C PRO A 111 17.32 3.29 14.64
N SER A 112 17.88 2.17 14.22
CA SER A 112 17.76 1.72 12.83
C SER A 112 16.29 1.38 12.53
N LEU A 113 15.92 1.31 11.26
CA LEU A 113 14.57 0.90 10.89
C LEU A 113 14.27 -0.53 11.39
N GLU A 114 15.26 -1.43 11.32
CA GLU A 114 15.12 -2.81 11.77
C GLU A 114 14.86 -2.91 13.29
N GLU A 115 15.63 -2.17 14.09
CA GLU A 115 15.44 -2.09 15.55
C GLU A 115 14.05 -1.55 15.88
N PHE A 116 13.64 -0.47 15.22
CA PHE A 116 12.33 0.12 15.39
C PHE A 116 11.22 -0.90 15.05
N LEU A 117 11.30 -1.54 13.88
CA LEU A 117 10.31 -2.49 13.41
C LEU A 117 10.22 -3.74 14.30
N GLN A 118 11.33 -4.18 14.88
CA GLN A 118 11.34 -5.27 15.86
C GLN A 118 10.56 -4.90 17.12
N GLU A 119 10.74 -3.69 17.66
CA GLU A 119 9.92 -3.20 18.78
C GLU A 119 8.44 -3.01 18.38
N VAL A 120 8.17 -2.54 17.16
CA VAL A 120 6.79 -2.42 16.67
C VAL A 120 6.11 -3.79 16.68
N LYS A 121 6.82 -4.83 16.26
CA LYS A 121 6.34 -6.21 16.30
C LYS A 121 6.05 -6.68 17.74
N GLU A 122 6.91 -6.35 18.69
CA GLU A 122 6.71 -6.66 20.11
C GLU A 122 5.50 -5.94 20.72
N GLU A 123 5.14 -4.77 20.18
CA GLU A 123 3.92 -4.01 20.55
C GLU A 123 2.66 -4.47 19.80
N GLY A 124 2.70 -5.58 19.07
CA GLY A 124 1.57 -6.14 18.33
C GLY A 124 1.45 -5.70 16.86
N GLY A 125 2.44 -4.96 16.35
CA GLY A 125 2.51 -4.53 14.96
C GLY A 125 1.74 -3.24 14.66
N GLY A 126 1.70 -2.89 13.37
CA GLY A 126 0.84 -1.83 12.87
C GLY A 126 1.17 -0.41 13.30
N LEU A 127 0.27 0.51 12.94
CA LEU A 127 0.39 1.94 13.22
C LEU A 127 0.34 2.26 14.72
N GLU A 128 -0.48 1.53 15.48
CA GLU A 128 -0.58 1.72 16.92
C GLU A 128 0.72 1.30 17.63
N GLY A 129 1.29 0.14 17.27
CA GLY A 129 2.58 -0.32 17.78
C GLY A 129 3.70 0.68 17.45
N ALA A 130 3.78 1.13 16.19
CA ALA A 130 4.71 2.17 15.75
C ALA A 130 4.62 3.46 16.58
N THR A 131 3.39 3.90 16.86
CA THR A 131 3.14 5.09 17.67
C THR A 131 3.59 4.89 19.13
N LYS A 132 3.29 3.74 19.74
CA LYS A 132 3.70 3.41 21.12
C LYS A 132 5.23 3.38 21.27
N VAL A 133 5.92 2.72 20.34
CA VAL A 133 7.39 2.64 20.33
C VAL A 133 8.02 4.02 20.30
N LEU A 134 7.60 4.88 19.36
CA LEU A 134 8.18 6.22 19.24
C LEU A 134 7.81 7.14 20.41
N ARG A 135 6.59 7.01 20.95
CA ARG A 135 6.21 7.74 22.17
C ARG A 135 7.08 7.35 23.36
N ARG A 136 7.37 6.06 23.53
CA ARG A 136 8.27 5.57 24.59
C ARG A 136 9.70 6.07 24.39
N ARG A 137 10.24 5.97 23.17
CA ARG A 137 11.64 6.35 22.86
C ARG A 137 11.90 7.85 22.97
N LEU A 138 10.97 8.69 22.50
CA LEU A 138 11.15 10.15 22.50
C LEU A 138 10.67 10.81 23.79
N GLY A 139 9.84 10.14 24.60
CA GLY A 139 9.27 10.71 25.82
C GLY A 139 8.59 12.06 25.54
N PRO A 140 8.91 13.14 26.30
CA PRO A 140 8.30 14.46 26.09
C PRO A 140 8.49 15.05 24.69
N ASP A 141 9.56 14.69 23.98
CA ASP A 141 9.83 15.21 22.63
C ASP A 141 8.90 14.61 21.56
N PHE A 142 8.19 13.52 21.86
CA PHE A 142 7.18 12.96 20.96
C PHE A 142 6.10 13.98 20.60
N ALA A 143 5.73 14.88 21.53
CA ALA A 143 4.71 15.90 21.30
C ALA A 143 5.09 16.89 20.17
N LYS A 144 6.39 17.10 19.91
CA LYS A 144 6.83 17.93 18.77
C LYS A 144 6.61 17.18 17.45
N VAL A 145 7.01 15.91 17.41
CA VAL A 145 6.84 15.03 16.24
C VAL A 145 5.36 14.84 15.90
N GLU A 146 4.53 14.60 16.92
CA GLU A 146 3.08 14.40 16.74
C GLU A 146 2.38 15.63 16.17
N ARG A 147 2.81 16.85 16.54
CA ARG A 147 2.29 18.10 15.94
C ARG A 147 2.66 18.27 14.48
N GLU A 148 3.81 17.76 14.05
CA GLU A 148 4.21 17.81 12.65
C GLU A 148 3.51 16.73 11.81
N TRP A 149 3.09 15.64 12.45
CA TRP A 149 2.46 14.47 11.83
C TRP A 149 0.98 14.68 11.50
N ASP A 150 0.74 15.54 10.50
CA ASP A 150 -0.55 15.69 9.84
C ASP A 150 -0.92 14.42 9.08
N ARG A 151 -1.74 13.57 9.73
CA ARG A 151 -2.18 12.27 9.22
C ARG A 151 -3.08 12.40 7.99
N GLU A 152 -3.97 13.38 7.99
CA GLU A 152 -4.87 13.62 6.85
C GLU A 152 -4.06 14.04 5.63
N GLY A 153 -3.05 14.89 5.82
CA GLY A 153 -2.10 15.27 4.78
C GLY A 153 -1.31 14.08 4.20
N VAL A 154 -0.87 13.13 5.04
CA VAL A 154 -0.21 11.89 4.56
C VAL A 154 -1.18 11.05 3.72
N ILE A 155 -2.40 10.83 4.18
CA ILE A 155 -3.41 10.04 3.46
C ILE A 155 -3.81 10.73 2.15
N GLY A 156 -4.01 12.05 2.18
CA GLY A 156 -4.33 12.84 0.99
C GLY A 156 -3.22 12.74 -0.05
N LEU A 157 -1.95 12.87 0.38
CA LEU A 157 -0.80 12.72 -0.49
C LEU A 157 -0.68 11.30 -1.07
N PHE A 158 -0.98 10.27 -0.27
CA PHE A 158 -1.03 8.89 -0.76
C PHE A 158 -2.07 8.72 -1.85
N LYS A 159 -3.31 9.12 -1.58
CA LYS A 159 -4.44 9.02 -2.52
C LYS A 159 -4.12 9.73 -3.83
N GLU A 160 -3.57 10.94 -3.74
CA GLU A 160 -3.19 11.72 -4.90
C GLU A 160 -2.05 11.06 -5.69
N THR A 161 -1.01 10.56 -5.01
CA THR A 161 0.13 9.90 -5.66
C THR A 161 -0.29 8.59 -6.34
N TYR A 162 -1.17 7.82 -5.70
CA TYR A 162 -1.73 6.59 -6.26
C TYR A 162 -2.59 6.87 -7.50
N ALA A 163 -3.55 7.78 -7.39
CA ALA A 163 -4.57 8.00 -8.42
C ALA A 163 -4.14 8.98 -9.52
N GLY A 164 -3.18 9.88 -9.27
CA GLY A 164 -2.82 10.95 -10.21
C GLY A 164 -4.04 11.74 -10.67
N ARG A 165 -4.19 11.92 -11.99
CA ARG A 165 -5.34 12.56 -12.65
C ARG A 165 -6.69 11.90 -12.35
N PHE A 166 -6.70 10.65 -11.88
CA PHE A 166 -7.92 9.92 -11.56
C PHE A 166 -8.42 10.19 -10.14
N CYS A 167 -7.72 11.03 -9.36
CA CYS A 167 -8.02 11.26 -7.95
C CYS A 167 -9.47 11.70 -7.69
N GLU A 168 -10.03 12.58 -8.53
CA GLU A 168 -11.42 13.02 -8.40
C GLU A 168 -12.42 11.88 -8.62
N ARG A 169 -12.14 11.01 -9.60
CA ARG A 169 -12.98 9.82 -9.87
C ARG A 169 -12.89 8.78 -8.77
N ILE A 170 -11.68 8.55 -8.23
CA ILE A 170 -11.41 7.47 -7.28
C ILE A 170 -11.80 7.87 -5.84
N TYR A 171 -11.48 9.11 -5.45
CA TYR A 171 -11.57 9.57 -4.06
C TYR A 171 -12.46 10.79 -3.87
N GLY A 172 -13.07 11.33 -4.93
CA GLY A 172 -14.04 12.43 -4.83
C GLY A 172 -13.44 13.81 -4.58
N PHE A 173 -12.12 13.99 -4.69
CA PHE A 173 -11.47 15.29 -4.57
C PHE A 173 -10.44 15.52 -5.68
N LYS A 174 -10.28 16.79 -6.07
CA LYS A 174 -9.32 17.18 -7.10
C LYS A 174 -7.90 17.23 -6.53
N GLY A 175 -7.05 16.31 -6.98
CA GLY A 175 -5.61 16.33 -6.71
C GLY A 175 -4.88 17.46 -7.45
N SER A 176 -3.64 17.72 -7.05
CA SER A 176 -2.71 18.64 -7.73
C SER A 176 -1.86 17.97 -8.82
N ARG A 177 -1.75 16.63 -8.82
CA ARG A 177 -1.06 15.85 -9.86
C ARG A 177 -1.83 15.80 -11.17
N ASN A 178 -1.10 15.95 -12.27
CA ASN A 178 -1.62 15.82 -13.64
C ASN A 178 -1.12 14.56 -14.36
N ASP A 179 -0.24 13.75 -13.73
CA ASP A 179 0.20 12.48 -14.28
C ASP A 179 -0.85 11.38 -14.09
N ASP A 180 -0.63 10.20 -14.68
CA ASP A 180 -1.58 9.08 -14.60
C ASP A 180 -1.52 8.32 -13.24
N GLY A 181 -0.72 8.79 -12.28
CA GLY A 181 -0.53 8.15 -10.98
C GLY A 181 0.13 6.78 -11.05
N TYR A 182 0.30 6.15 -9.89
CA TYR A 182 0.84 4.79 -9.80
C TYR A 182 -0.16 3.69 -10.20
N ILE A 183 -1.46 3.96 -10.13
CA ILE A 183 -2.50 3.04 -10.61
C ILE A 183 -2.29 2.66 -12.09
N SER A 184 -1.77 3.58 -12.91
CA SER A 184 -1.44 3.33 -14.32
C SER A 184 -0.28 2.37 -14.55
N ARG A 185 0.52 2.07 -13.52
CA ARG A 185 1.67 1.16 -13.60
C ARG A 185 1.29 -0.30 -13.31
N GLU A 186 0.06 -0.52 -12.87
CA GLU A 186 -0.48 -1.85 -12.62
C GLU A 186 -0.64 -2.64 -13.91
N LYS A 187 -0.55 -3.97 -13.83
CA LYS A 187 -0.57 -4.84 -15.01
C LYS A 187 -1.43 -6.06 -14.76
N LEU A 188 -2.06 -6.59 -15.80
CA LEU A 188 -2.73 -7.88 -15.72
C LEU A 188 -1.73 -9.01 -15.41
N LEU A 189 -2.11 -9.88 -14.48
CA LEU A 189 -1.44 -11.15 -14.22
C LEU A 189 -2.06 -12.32 -14.98
N VAL A 190 -3.32 -12.18 -15.37
CA VAL A 190 -4.12 -13.22 -16.00
C VAL A 190 -4.33 -12.95 -17.48
N ASP A 191 -4.46 -14.02 -18.25
CA ASP A 191 -4.89 -13.94 -19.64
C ASP A 191 -6.40 -13.66 -19.69
N LEU A 192 -6.79 -12.53 -20.29
CA LEU A 192 -8.19 -12.14 -20.44
C LEU A 192 -9.00 -13.17 -21.25
N SER A 193 -8.37 -13.91 -22.17
CA SER A 193 -9.06 -14.95 -22.95
C SER A 193 -9.51 -16.11 -22.06
N LEU A 194 -8.70 -16.48 -21.06
CA LEU A 194 -9.07 -17.50 -20.07
C LEU A 194 -10.25 -17.04 -19.22
N LEU A 195 -10.19 -15.80 -18.70
CA LEU A 195 -11.29 -15.23 -17.94
C LEU A 195 -12.59 -15.17 -18.76
N ARG A 196 -12.52 -14.73 -20.01
CA ARG A 196 -13.68 -14.70 -20.93
C ARG A 196 -14.22 -16.09 -21.24
N GLY A 197 -13.35 -17.09 -21.32
CA GLY A 197 -13.71 -18.48 -21.58
C GLY A 197 -14.40 -19.20 -20.41
N LEU A 198 -14.30 -18.68 -19.18
CA LEU A 198 -15.00 -19.23 -18.03
C LEU A 198 -16.52 -19.09 -18.21
N LYS A 199 -17.20 -20.23 -18.32
CA LYS A 199 -18.66 -20.35 -18.51
C LYS A 199 -19.43 -20.35 -17.19
N MET A 200 -18.78 -20.65 -16.06
CA MET A 200 -19.42 -20.59 -14.75
C MET A 200 -19.54 -19.13 -14.26
N PRO A 201 -20.49 -18.85 -13.35
CA PRO A 201 -20.53 -17.61 -12.60
C PRO A 201 -19.17 -17.22 -12.03
N LYS A 202 -18.85 -15.93 -12.13
CA LYS A 202 -17.58 -15.38 -11.62
C LYS A 202 -17.80 -14.02 -10.99
N GLY A 203 -17.03 -13.76 -9.94
CA GLY A 203 -17.07 -12.52 -9.18
C GLY A 203 -15.71 -12.12 -8.63
N VAL A 204 -15.68 -10.98 -7.97
CA VAL A 204 -14.49 -10.37 -7.39
C VAL A 204 -14.78 -10.00 -5.94
N VAL A 205 -13.82 -10.27 -5.06
CA VAL A 205 -13.82 -9.79 -3.67
C VAL A 205 -12.47 -9.14 -3.41
N THR A 206 -12.46 -7.82 -3.25
CA THR A 206 -11.23 -7.03 -3.11
C THR A 206 -11.27 -6.09 -1.91
N GLY A 207 -10.08 -5.75 -1.42
CA GLY A 207 -9.88 -4.72 -0.39
C GLY A 207 -9.77 -3.31 -0.96
N ARG A 208 -9.76 -3.17 -2.29
CA ARG A 208 -9.83 -1.86 -2.96
C ARG A 208 -11.18 -1.20 -2.71
N THR A 209 -11.23 0.12 -2.80
CA THR A 209 -12.51 0.85 -2.86
C THR A 209 -13.20 0.61 -4.21
N ARG A 210 -14.46 1.05 -4.33
CA ARG A 210 -15.21 1.03 -5.58
C ARG A 210 -14.47 1.78 -6.68
N GLY A 211 -14.11 3.03 -6.41
CA GLY A 211 -13.45 3.90 -7.39
C GLY A 211 -12.10 3.36 -7.86
N GLU A 212 -11.31 2.78 -6.94
CA GLU A 212 -10.03 2.14 -7.28
C GLU A 212 -10.24 0.93 -8.19
N THR A 213 -11.28 0.14 -7.93
CA THR A 213 -11.60 -1.06 -8.70
C THR A 213 -12.08 -0.71 -10.10
N GLU A 214 -12.98 0.27 -10.23
CA GLU A 214 -13.53 0.71 -11.52
C GLU A 214 -12.45 1.28 -12.44
N VAL A 215 -11.61 2.18 -11.94
CA VAL A 215 -10.53 2.78 -12.75
C VAL A 215 -9.50 1.72 -13.11
N CYS A 216 -9.14 0.83 -12.18
CA CYS A 216 -8.23 -0.29 -12.48
C CYS A 216 -8.80 -1.21 -13.58
N PHE A 217 -10.09 -1.55 -13.50
CA PHE A 217 -10.72 -2.42 -14.48
C PHE A 217 -10.84 -1.76 -15.85
N GLU A 218 -11.04 -0.45 -15.90
CA GLU A 218 -11.01 0.34 -17.13
C GLU A 218 -9.62 0.30 -17.77
N LEU A 219 -8.58 0.65 -17.00
CA LEU A 219 -7.20 0.71 -17.48
C LEU A 219 -6.69 -0.65 -17.97
N LEU A 220 -7.16 -1.74 -17.36
CA LEU A 220 -6.70 -3.10 -17.65
C LEU A 220 -7.66 -3.90 -18.53
N GLY A 221 -8.78 -3.32 -18.99
CA GLY A 221 -9.73 -4.00 -19.86
C GLY A 221 -10.48 -5.16 -19.19
N LEU A 222 -10.70 -5.07 -17.87
CA LEU A 222 -11.53 -6.00 -17.08
C LEU A 222 -13.00 -5.57 -17.00
N ASN A 223 -13.33 -4.36 -17.45
CA ASN A 223 -14.71 -3.85 -17.46
C ASN A 223 -15.67 -4.81 -18.20
N GLY A 224 -16.82 -5.05 -17.58
CA GLY A 224 -17.86 -5.95 -18.12
C GLY A 224 -17.56 -7.45 -18.03
N LEU A 225 -16.41 -7.86 -17.48
CA LEU A 225 -16.11 -9.29 -17.27
C LEU A 225 -16.83 -9.90 -16.06
N PHE A 226 -17.20 -9.05 -15.10
CA PHE A 226 -17.89 -9.44 -13.87
C PHE A 226 -19.21 -8.67 -13.81
N PRO A 227 -20.34 -9.33 -13.45
CA PRO A 227 -21.57 -8.63 -13.14
C PRO A 227 -21.36 -7.64 -11.97
N GLU A 228 -21.98 -6.47 -12.01
CA GLU A 228 -21.81 -5.44 -10.97
C GLU A 228 -22.11 -5.97 -9.57
N TRP A 229 -23.20 -6.73 -9.41
CA TRP A 229 -23.58 -7.36 -8.14
C TRP A 229 -22.56 -8.38 -7.62
N ALA A 230 -21.67 -8.86 -8.48
CA ALA A 230 -20.64 -9.86 -8.17
C ALA A 230 -19.25 -9.22 -7.98
N VAL A 231 -19.14 -7.89 -7.94
CA VAL A 231 -17.91 -7.18 -7.59
C VAL A 231 -18.09 -6.59 -6.20
N LEU A 232 -17.46 -7.18 -5.19
CA LEU A 232 -17.49 -6.69 -3.81
C LEU A 232 -16.14 -6.04 -3.45
N THR A 233 -16.23 -4.84 -2.90
CA THR A 233 -15.12 -3.96 -2.54
C THR A 233 -15.13 -3.63 -1.05
N HIS A 234 -14.12 -2.89 -0.59
CA HIS A 234 -14.10 -2.35 0.77
C HIS A 234 -15.36 -1.56 1.12
N ASP A 235 -15.88 -0.79 0.16
CA ASP A 235 -17.06 0.08 0.37
C ASP A 235 -18.35 -0.74 0.60
N ASP A 236 -18.35 -2.01 0.21
CA ASP A 236 -19.45 -2.97 0.42
C ASP A 236 -19.37 -3.65 1.81
N GLY A 237 -18.41 -3.24 2.66
CA GLY A 237 -18.20 -3.78 4.01
C GLY A 237 -17.35 -5.06 4.05
N VAL A 238 -16.75 -5.46 2.92
CA VAL A 238 -15.85 -6.62 2.87
C VAL A 238 -14.60 -6.36 3.70
N ARG A 239 -14.31 -7.29 4.62
CA ARG A 239 -13.01 -7.41 5.28
C ARG A 239 -12.41 -8.76 4.92
N LYS A 240 -11.29 -8.76 4.20
CA LYS A 240 -10.50 -9.98 4.02
C LYS A 240 -9.97 -10.42 5.39
N PRO A 241 -9.96 -11.74 5.68
CA PRO A 241 -9.48 -12.27 6.95
C PRO A 241 -7.98 -11.99 7.18
#